data_AF-A0AAN8FMW1-F1
#
_entry.id   AF-A0AAN8FMW1-F1
#
_cell.length_a   1.000
_cell.length_b   1.000
_cell.length_c   1.000
_cell.angle_alpha   90.00
_cell.angle_beta   90.00
_cell.angle_gamma   90.00
#
_symmetry.space_group_name_H-M   'P 1'
#
loop_
_entity.id
_entity.type
_entity.pdbx_description
1 polymer ?
#
loop_
_entity_poly.entity_id
_entity_poly.type
_entity_poly.pdbx_seq_one_letter_code
_entity_poly.pdbx_strand_id
1 'polypeptide(L)'
;MWMVKQSSRAGGQRCEQLWNASTDYTSLSYYTVCCREVLRRSNVTNIRIREKGQGWVRDGWLTNSHWNPTTDFMFHGRKEADKMQYNADADSGLSGPLYFPWFDTLETPVIIGQCGMAFRWRHNPHLIVPASQILRHLEGWKQKVSKEYQLILTRPEIAEIGDS
;
A
#
# COMPACT_ATOMS: atom_id res chain seq x y z
N MET A 1 0.51 -16.60 4.15
CA MET A 1 -0.48 -15.81 4.93
C MET A 1 -1.30 -16.74 5.82
N TRP A 2 -1.03 -16.75 7.14
CA TRP A 2 -1.68 -17.68 8.09
C TRP A 2 -3.21 -17.57 8.09
N MET A 3 -3.73 -16.36 7.90
CA MET A 3 -5.17 -16.07 7.89
C MET A 3 -5.94 -16.85 6.81
N VAL A 4 -5.35 -17.07 5.64
CA VAL A 4 -5.97 -17.81 4.53
C VAL A 4 -5.95 -19.33 4.79
N LYS A 5 -5.01 -19.81 5.61
CA LYS A 5 -5.00 -21.20 6.09
C LYS A 5 -6.11 -21.47 7.12
N GLN A 6 -6.73 -20.43 7.68
CA GLN A 6 -7.83 -20.55 8.64
C GLN A 6 -9.22 -20.46 8.01
N SER A 7 -9.36 -19.77 6.87
CA SER A 7 -10.58 -19.77 6.05
C SER A 7 -10.74 -21.11 5.31
N SER A 8 -11.99 -21.51 5.02
CA SER A 8 -12.41 -22.83 4.49
C SER A 8 -11.35 -23.58 3.64
N ARG A 9 -11.17 -24.88 3.95
CA ARG A 9 -10.07 -25.72 3.45
C ARG A 9 -9.86 -25.69 1.92
N ALA A 10 -10.89 -25.49 1.12
CA ALA A 10 -10.79 -25.49 -0.35
C ALA A 10 -10.17 -24.19 -0.92
N GLY A 11 -10.66 -23.00 -0.51
CA GLY A 11 -10.17 -21.72 -1.04
C GLY A 11 -8.71 -21.43 -0.67
N GLY A 12 -8.30 -21.85 0.54
CA GLY A 12 -6.92 -21.65 1.00
C GLY A 12 -5.88 -22.44 0.21
N GLN A 13 -6.19 -23.69 -0.18
CA GLN A 13 -5.27 -24.55 -0.95
C GLN A 13 -4.98 -23.98 -2.33
N ARG A 14 -6.00 -23.44 -3.03
CA ARG A 14 -5.80 -22.82 -4.34
C ARG A 14 -4.89 -21.60 -4.27
N CYS A 15 -5.06 -20.76 -3.26
CA CYS A 15 -4.14 -19.62 -3.07
C CYS A 15 -2.71 -20.11 -2.81
N GLU A 16 -2.52 -21.16 -2.02
CA GLU A 16 -1.18 -21.73 -1.76
C GLU A 16 -0.53 -22.28 -3.04
N GLN A 17 -1.29 -22.88 -3.95
CA GLN A 17 -0.79 -23.29 -5.28
C GLN A 17 -0.30 -22.09 -6.09
N LEU A 18 -1.10 -21.00 -6.15
CA LEU A 18 -0.71 -19.77 -6.86
C LEU A 18 0.54 -19.13 -6.25
N TRP A 19 0.68 -19.19 -4.92
CA TRP A 19 1.89 -18.73 -4.22
C TRP A 19 3.11 -19.54 -4.64
N ASN A 20 3.03 -20.88 -4.58
CA ASN A 20 4.15 -21.76 -4.91
C ASN A 20 4.58 -21.66 -6.38
N ALA A 21 3.64 -21.35 -7.27
CA ALA A 21 3.92 -21.15 -8.70
C ALA A 21 4.40 -19.73 -9.05
N SER A 22 4.39 -18.79 -8.09
CA SER A 22 4.73 -17.40 -8.35
C SER A 22 6.24 -17.18 -8.47
N THR A 23 6.66 -16.52 -9.54
CA THR A 23 8.06 -16.21 -9.84
C THR A 23 8.30 -14.73 -10.11
N ASP A 24 7.24 -13.93 -10.20
CA ASP A 24 7.28 -12.49 -10.50
C ASP A 24 6.12 -11.74 -9.82
N TYR A 25 6.13 -10.40 -9.91
CA TYR A 25 5.08 -9.56 -9.32
C TYR A 25 3.68 -9.82 -9.90
N THR A 26 3.62 -10.21 -11.18
CA THR A 26 2.36 -10.47 -11.88
C THR A 26 1.70 -11.73 -11.32
N SER A 27 2.40 -12.85 -11.28
CA SER A 27 1.95 -14.11 -10.69
C SER A 27 1.67 -13.97 -9.18
N LEU A 28 2.45 -13.14 -8.48
CA LEU A 28 2.23 -12.83 -7.06
C LEU A 28 0.91 -12.07 -6.84
N SER A 29 0.53 -11.22 -7.80
CA SER A 29 -0.74 -10.51 -7.75
C SER A 29 -1.93 -11.47 -7.78
N TYR A 30 -1.83 -12.60 -8.51
CA TYR A 30 -2.89 -13.62 -8.57
C TYR A 30 -3.11 -14.28 -7.21
N TYR A 31 -2.02 -14.66 -6.53
CA TYR A 31 -2.09 -15.15 -5.15
C TYR A 31 -2.75 -14.12 -4.22
N THR A 32 -2.36 -12.85 -4.34
CA THR A 32 -2.89 -11.76 -3.50
C THR A 32 -4.40 -11.56 -3.73
N VAL A 33 -4.84 -11.61 -4.99
CA VAL A 33 -6.27 -11.50 -5.35
C VAL A 33 -7.05 -12.72 -4.85
N CYS A 34 -6.53 -13.94 -5.04
CA CYS A 34 -7.12 -15.17 -4.50
C CYS A 34 -7.39 -15.04 -3.00
N CYS A 35 -6.36 -14.64 -2.25
CA CYS A 35 -6.46 -14.48 -0.81
C CYS A 35 -7.52 -13.44 -0.41
N ARG A 36 -7.62 -12.34 -1.16
CA ARG A 36 -8.62 -11.31 -0.93
C ARG A 36 -10.03 -11.84 -1.17
N GLU A 37 -10.27 -12.64 -2.20
CA GLU A 37 -11.58 -13.26 -2.46
C GLU A 37 -11.97 -14.25 -1.37
N VAL A 38 -11.03 -15.10 -0.94
CA VAL A 38 -11.24 -16.02 0.18
C VAL A 38 -11.61 -15.24 1.46
N LEU A 39 -10.89 -14.16 1.77
CA LEU A 39 -11.18 -13.33 2.94
C LEU A 39 -12.53 -12.60 2.84
N ARG A 40 -12.92 -12.12 1.65
CA ARG A 40 -14.24 -11.45 1.45
C ARG A 40 -15.41 -12.39 1.68
N ARG A 41 -15.25 -13.67 1.35
CA ARG A 41 -16.26 -14.71 1.57
C ARG A 41 -16.21 -15.32 2.96
N SER A 42 -15.08 -15.16 3.66
CA SER A 42 -14.94 -15.64 5.03
C SER A 42 -15.77 -14.80 5.99
N ASN A 43 -16.54 -15.46 6.87
CA ASN A 43 -17.32 -14.78 7.90
C ASN A 43 -16.46 -14.51 9.14
N VAL A 44 -15.41 -13.71 8.98
CA VAL A 44 -14.50 -13.37 10.08
C VAL A 44 -15.03 -12.15 10.81
N THR A 45 -15.62 -12.36 11.98
CA THR A 45 -16.25 -11.31 12.80
C THR A 45 -15.25 -10.39 13.51
N ASN A 46 -14.02 -10.85 13.71
CA ASN A 46 -12.99 -10.13 14.48
C ASN A 46 -12.02 -9.30 13.62
N ILE A 47 -12.18 -9.32 12.28
CA ILE A 47 -11.26 -8.63 11.36
C ILE A 47 -12.04 -7.69 10.46
N ARG A 48 -11.67 -6.40 10.47
CA ARG A 48 -12.25 -5.39 9.58
C ARG A 48 -11.29 -5.05 8.46
N ILE A 49 -11.64 -5.43 7.23
CA ILE A 49 -10.89 -5.06 6.02
C ILE A 49 -11.36 -3.67 5.56
N ARG A 50 -10.44 -2.70 5.51
CA ARG A 50 -10.72 -1.35 4.98
C ARG A 50 -10.61 -1.32 3.45
N GLU A 51 -11.28 -0.36 2.81
CA GLU A 51 -11.08 -0.13 1.38
C GLU A 51 -9.65 0.33 1.08
N LYS A 52 -9.17 0.04 -0.14
CA LYS A 52 -7.87 0.53 -0.61
C LYS A 52 -7.88 2.07 -0.61
N GLY A 53 -6.79 2.67 -0.17
CA GLY A 53 -6.64 4.13 -0.06
C GLY A 53 -7.28 4.76 1.19
N GLN A 54 -8.02 3.99 2.00
CA GLN A 54 -8.57 4.46 3.28
C GLN A 54 -7.78 3.95 4.51
N GLY A 55 -6.61 3.37 4.27
CA GLY A 55 -5.67 3.00 5.32
C GLY A 55 -4.88 4.20 5.81
N TRP A 56 -4.40 4.16 7.05
CA TRP A 56 -3.59 5.23 7.64
C TRP A 56 -2.10 5.10 7.30
N VAL A 57 -1.73 4.01 6.63
CA VAL A 57 -0.37 3.70 6.18
C VAL A 57 -0.40 3.52 4.67
N ARG A 58 0.52 4.17 3.96
CA ARG A 58 0.65 4.06 2.51
C ARG A 58 2.11 4.14 2.08
N ASP A 59 2.40 3.70 0.86
CA ASP A 59 3.74 3.87 0.31
C ASP A 59 3.99 5.35 -0.08
N GLY A 60 5.24 5.81 0.09
CA GLY A 60 5.62 7.19 -0.21
C GLY A 60 5.46 7.57 -1.68
N TRP A 61 5.83 6.66 -2.59
CA TRP A 61 5.78 6.88 -4.04
C TRP A 61 4.37 7.21 -4.57
N LEU A 62 3.30 6.79 -3.88
CA LEU A 62 1.91 7.02 -4.30
C LEU A 62 1.54 8.50 -4.35
N THR A 63 2.29 9.37 -3.68
CA THR A 63 2.11 10.82 -3.72
C THR A 63 3.44 11.57 -3.75
N ASN A 64 4.49 10.92 -4.27
CA ASN A 64 5.83 11.51 -4.31
C ASN A 64 6.28 12.03 -2.92
N SER A 65 6.01 11.24 -1.87
CA SER A 65 6.27 11.54 -0.45
C SER A 65 5.56 12.76 0.15
N HIS A 66 4.66 13.42 -0.59
CA HIS A 66 3.81 14.46 -0.03
C HIS A 66 2.78 13.84 0.92
N TRP A 67 2.44 14.52 2.00
CA TRP A 67 1.64 13.94 3.07
C TRP A 67 0.80 14.98 3.83
N ASN A 68 -0.09 14.51 4.68
CA ASN A 68 -0.89 15.35 5.56
C ASN A 68 -1.09 14.71 6.94
N PRO A 69 -0.81 15.42 8.05
CA PRO A 69 -0.88 14.85 9.41
C PRO A 69 -2.29 14.45 9.87
N THR A 70 -3.35 14.90 9.19
CA THR A 70 -4.73 14.53 9.53
C THR A 70 -5.18 13.24 8.84
N THR A 71 -4.51 12.86 7.74
CA THR A 71 -4.89 11.71 6.90
C THR A 71 -3.86 10.57 6.99
N ASP A 72 -2.59 10.92 7.13
CA ASP A 72 -1.46 10.00 7.13
C ASP A 72 -0.95 9.76 8.55
N PHE A 73 -0.81 8.49 8.94
CA PHE A 73 -0.14 8.10 10.18
C PHE A 73 1.36 7.85 9.93
N MET A 74 1.71 7.05 8.93
CA MET A 74 3.10 6.82 8.53
C MET A 74 3.24 6.34 7.09
N PHE A 75 4.43 6.51 6.53
CA PHE A 75 4.81 5.89 5.25
C PHE A 75 5.35 4.47 5.46
N HIS A 76 4.90 3.55 4.61
CA HIS A 76 5.46 2.21 4.47
C HIS A 76 6.64 2.22 3.48
N GLY A 77 7.53 1.23 3.61
CA GLY A 77 8.53 0.93 2.57
C GLY A 77 9.72 1.90 2.47
N ARG A 78 9.96 2.76 3.47
CA ARG A 78 11.09 3.71 3.49
C ARG A 78 12.44 3.00 3.75
N LYS A 79 13.04 2.42 2.70
CA LYS A 79 14.41 1.87 2.76
C LYS A 79 15.42 2.97 2.49
N GLU A 80 16.47 3.10 3.31
CA GLU A 80 17.49 4.15 3.13
C GLU A 80 18.18 4.10 1.76
N ALA A 81 18.33 2.91 1.15
CA ALA A 81 18.90 2.76 -0.19
C ALA A 81 18.08 3.44 -1.31
N ASP A 82 16.78 3.67 -1.06
CA ASP A 82 15.84 4.27 -2.02
C ASP A 82 15.53 5.74 -1.67
N LYS A 83 16.21 6.30 -0.66
CA LYS A 83 16.03 7.68 -0.22
C LYS A 83 16.61 8.65 -1.24
N MET A 84 15.79 9.59 -1.70
CA MET A 84 16.21 10.68 -2.58
C MET A 84 16.35 12.00 -1.82
N GLN A 85 17.20 12.88 -2.36
CA GLN A 85 17.26 14.27 -1.94
C GLN A 85 16.09 15.04 -2.57
N TYR A 86 15.34 15.77 -1.76
CA TYR A 86 14.21 16.57 -2.20
C TYR A 86 14.66 17.89 -2.84
N ASN A 87 14.07 18.26 -3.98
CA ASN A 87 14.24 19.56 -4.62
C ASN A 87 12.85 20.20 -4.86
N ALA A 88 12.57 21.33 -4.22
CA ALA A 88 11.27 22.00 -4.30
C ALA A 88 10.87 22.43 -5.72
N ASP A 89 11.83 22.72 -6.60
CA ASP A 89 11.54 23.15 -7.97
C ASP A 89 11.20 21.95 -8.88
N ALA A 90 11.89 20.83 -8.69
CA ALA A 90 11.72 19.63 -9.49
C ALA A 90 10.61 18.69 -8.97
N ASP A 91 10.37 18.68 -7.66
CA ASP A 91 9.55 17.68 -6.98
C ASP A 91 8.27 18.25 -6.36
N SER A 92 7.73 19.35 -6.91
CA SER A 92 6.58 20.11 -6.33
C SER A 92 5.20 19.44 -6.48
N GLY A 93 5.13 18.19 -6.95
CA GLY A 93 3.88 17.52 -7.29
C GLY A 93 3.71 16.14 -6.66
N LEU A 94 2.46 15.67 -6.61
CA LEU A 94 2.09 14.34 -6.10
C LEU A 94 2.51 13.19 -7.03
N SER A 95 2.78 13.50 -8.30
CA SER A 95 3.29 12.53 -9.26
C SER A 95 4.81 12.48 -9.19
N GLY A 96 5.37 11.28 -9.15
CA GLY A 96 6.81 11.09 -9.11
C GLY A 96 7.20 9.70 -9.63
N PRO A 97 8.47 9.30 -9.42
CA PRO A 97 8.92 7.96 -9.69
C PRO A 97 8.06 6.90 -9.00
N LEU A 98 7.87 5.76 -9.65
CA LEU A 98 7.05 4.67 -9.12
C LEU A 98 7.85 3.79 -8.16
N TYR A 99 7.14 3.19 -7.19
CA TYR A 99 7.59 2.13 -6.28
C TYR A 99 8.54 2.56 -5.15
N PHE A 100 9.84 2.54 -5.38
CA PHE A 100 10.81 2.59 -4.28
C PHE A 100 11.17 4.00 -3.80
N PRO A 101 11.32 5.00 -4.70
CA PRO A 101 11.83 6.30 -4.30
C PRO A 101 10.96 7.02 -3.28
N TRP A 102 11.63 7.65 -2.31
CA TRP A 102 10.97 8.46 -1.29
C TRP A 102 11.84 9.63 -0.81
N PHE A 103 11.20 10.67 -0.28
CA PHE A 103 11.84 11.84 0.33
C PHE A 103 11.64 11.86 1.83
N ASP A 104 12.64 12.37 2.56
CA ASP A 104 12.47 12.58 3.99
C ASP A 104 11.43 13.67 4.24
N THR A 105 10.40 13.32 5.00
CA THR A 105 9.38 14.29 5.42
C THR A 105 9.89 15.18 6.54
N LEU A 106 10.98 14.81 7.20
CA LEU A 106 11.61 15.60 8.23
C LEU A 106 12.67 16.51 7.62
N GLU A 107 12.66 17.77 8.03
CA GLU A 107 13.68 18.74 7.61
C GLU A 107 15.02 18.51 8.32
N THR A 108 14.96 17.88 9.50
CA THR A 108 16.15 17.50 10.28
C THR A 108 16.19 15.98 10.43
N PRO A 109 17.37 15.35 10.28
CA PRO A 109 17.49 13.90 10.42
C PRO A 109 17.14 13.46 11.85
N VAL A 110 16.62 12.23 11.96
CA VAL A 110 16.37 11.61 13.26
C VAL A 110 17.69 11.29 13.92
N ILE A 111 17.97 11.93 15.06
CA ILE A 111 19.13 11.61 15.89
C ILE A 111 18.67 10.63 16.98
N ILE A 112 19.01 9.34 16.85
CA ILE A 112 18.53 8.27 17.74
C ILE A 112 18.84 8.57 19.21
N GLY A 113 20.00 9.14 19.51
CA GLY A 113 20.40 9.54 20.87
C GLY A 113 19.54 10.64 21.49
N GLN A 114 18.63 11.25 20.73
CA GLN A 114 17.72 12.31 21.17
C GLN A 114 16.25 11.85 21.30
N CYS A 115 15.97 10.56 21.03
CA CYS A 115 14.63 9.99 21.20
C CYS A 115 14.18 10.07 22.68
N GLY A 116 12.93 10.45 22.92
CA GLY A 116 12.35 10.53 24.27
C GLY A 116 12.50 11.89 24.97
N MET A 117 13.35 12.78 24.44
CA MET A 117 13.25 14.21 24.76
C MET A 117 12.01 14.80 24.08
N ALA A 118 11.47 15.91 24.60
CA ALA A 118 10.34 16.61 24.00
C ALA A 118 10.73 17.26 22.65
N PHE A 119 10.95 16.42 21.64
CA PHE A 119 11.34 16.84 20.31
C PHE A 119 10.07 17.16 19.51
N ARG A 120 9.98 18.39 19.03
CA ARG A 120 8.98 18.75 18.03
C ARG A 120 9.54 18.37 16.68
N TRP A 121 9.06 17.26 16.12
CA TRP A 121 9.37 16.86 14.74
C TRP A 121 9.03 18.01 13.79
N ARG A 122 10.06 18.55 13.12
CA ARG A 122 9.89 19.60 12.11
C ARG A 122 9.84 18.97 10.75
N HIS A 123 8.65 18.96 10.18
CA HIS A 123 8.42 18.44 8.84
C HIS A 123 8.70 19.48 7.78
N ASN A 124 9.22 19.05 6.64
CA ASN A 124 9.41 19.90 5.48
C ASN A 124 8.04 20.41 4.98
N PRO A 125 7.76 21.73 5.05
CA PRO A 125 6.45 22.27 4.70
C PRO A 125 6.11 22.10 3.23
N HIS A 126 7.09 21.97 2.33
CA HIS A 126 6.84 21.76 0.90
C HIS A 126 6.27 20.37 0.59
N LEU A 127 6.51 19.38 1.47
CA LEU A 127 5.93 18.05 1.36
C LEU A 127 4.56 17.95 2.06
N ILE A 128 4.08 19.01 2.71
CA ILE A 128 2.77 19.02 3.36
C ILE A 128 1.75 19.64 2.40
N VAL A 129 0.72 18.86 2.06
CA VAL A 129 -0.34 19.29 1.14
C VAL A 129 -1.72 19.13 1.78
N PRO A 130 -2.77 19.80 1.29
CA PRO A 130 -4.13 19.58 1.78
C PRO A 130 -4.58 18.12 1.61
N ALA A 131 -5.24 17.57 2.63
CA ALA A 131 -5.78 16.20 2.61
C ALA A 131 -6.65 15.92 1.37
N SER A 132 -7.43 16.90 0.92
CA SER A 132 -8.29 16.77 -0.27
C SER A 132 -7.49 16.53 -1.56
N GLN A 133 -6.27 17.06 -1.67
CA GLN A 133 -5.41 16.82 -2.83
C GLN A 133 -4.86 15.39 -2.83
N ILE A 134 -4.41 14.91 -1.66
CA ILE A 134 -3.95 13.52 -1.47
C ILE A 134 -5.07 12.55 -1.84
N LEU A 135 -6.25 12.72 -1.23
CA LEU A 135 -7.38 11.82 -1.45
C LEU A 135 -7.83 11.80 -2.91
N ARG A 136 -7.86 12.96 -3.58
CA ARG A 136 -8.18 13.04 -5.01
C ARG A 136 -7.15 12.30 -5.87
N HIS A 137 -5.85 12.44 -5.56
CA HIS A 137 -4.79 11.75 -6.29
C HIS A 137 -4.86 10.23 -6.07
N LEU A 138 -5.07 9.79 -4.82
CA LEU A 138 -5.20 8.39 -4.47
C LEU A 138 -6.44 7.72 -5.08
N GLU A 139 -7.51 8.49 -5.36
CA GLU A 139 -8.67 7.95 -6.07
C GLU A 139 -8.31 7.48 -7.50
N GLY A 140 -7.40 8.19 -8.19
CA GLY A 140 -6.88 7.74 -9.49
C GLY A 140 -6.16 6.39 -9.40
N TRP A 141 -5.32 6.22 -8.37
CA TRP A 141 -4.68 4.94 -8.08
C TRP A 141 -5.69 3.85 -7.72
N LYS A 142 -6.68 4.18 -6.90
CA LYS A 142 -7.77 3.25 -6.53
C LYS A 142 -8.49 2.75 -7.77
N GLN A 143 -8.82 3.62 -8.71
CA GLN A 143 -9.48 3.25 -9.98
C GLN A 143 -8.59 2.36 -10.84
N LYS A 144 -7.30 2.70 -11.00
CA LYS A 144 -6.35 1.87 -11.76
C LYS A 144 -6.25 0.46 -11.17
N VAL A 145 -5.99 0.37 -9.88
CA VAL A 145 -5.88 -0.90 -9.16
C VAL A 145 -7.18 -1.69 -9.18
N SER A 146 -8.33 -1.01 -9.17
CA SER A 146 -9.64 -1.67 -9.28
C SER A 146 -9.85 -2.29 -10.66
N LYS A 147 -9.41 -1.62 -11.74
CA LYS A 147 -9.45 -2.19 -13.10
C LYS A 147 -8.56 -3.43 -13.22
N GLU A 148 -7.31 -3.34 -12.74
CA GLU A 148 -6.37 -4.48 -12.71
C GLU A 148 -6.95 -5.66 -11.92
N TYR A 149 -7.58 -5.37 -10.79
CA TYR A 149 -8.26 -6.38 -9.99
C TYR A 149 -9.37 -7.11 -10.76
N GLN A 150 -10.24 -6.39 -11.46
CA GLN A 150 -11.31 -7.01 -12.25
C GLN A 150 -10.76 -7.87 -13.38
N LEU A 151 -9.68 -7.42 -14.04
CA LEU A 151 -9.00 -8.22 -15.06
C LEU A 151 -8.47 -9.54 -14.48
N ILE A 152 -7.86 -9.49 -13.29
CA ILE A 152 -7.38 -10.72 -12.62
C ILE A 152 -8.53 -11.64 -12.24
N LEU A 153 -9.68 -11.12 -11.81
CA LEU A 153 -10.86 -11.93 -11.48
C LEU A 153 -11.42 -12.71 -12.68
N THR A 154 -11.30 -12.17 -13.89
CA THR A 154 -11.76 -12.87 -15.12
C THR A 154 -10.86 -14.02 -15.55
N ARG A 155 -9.69 -14.19 -14.91
CA ARG A 155 -8.75 -15.25 -15.26
C ARG A 155 -9.27 -16.61 -14.80
N PRO A 156 -9.21 -17.67 -15.64
CA PRO A 156 -9.64 -19.01 -15.27
C PRO A 156 -9.01 -19.51 -13.97
N GLU A 157 -7.73 -19.17 -13.76
CA GLU A 157 -6.97 -19.59 -12.58
C GLU A 157 -7.58 -19.09 -11.25
N ILE A 158 -8.35 -17.99 -11.31
CA ILE A 158 -9.02 -17.31 -10.19
C ILE A 158 -10.53 -17.55 -10.20
N ALA A 159 -11.18 -17.60 -11.36
CA ALA A 159 -12.62 -17.77 -11.50
C ALA A 159 -13.14 -19.06 -10.86
N GLU A 160 -12.36 -20.14 -10.91
CA GLU A 160 -12.68 -21.46 -10.32
C GLU A 160 -12.76 -21.46 -8.79
N ILE A 161 -12.33 -20.38 -8.11
CA ILE A 161 -12.54 -20.22 -6.66
C ILE A 161 -14.05 -20.00 -6.35
N GLY A 162 -14.88 -19.73 -7.37
CA GLY A 162 -16.32 -19.47 -7.30
C GLY A 162 -17.26 -20.65 -7.05
N ASP A 163 -16.87 -21.87 -7.41
CA ASP A 163 -17.84 -22.98 -7.63
C ASP A 163 -17.77 -24.14 -6.62
N SER A 164 -17.26 -23.90 -5.41
CA SER A 164 -17.19 -24.93 -4.34
C SER A 164 -17.96 -24.52 -3.08
#